data_AF-A0A2N2WLF4-F1
#
_entry.id   AF-A0A2N2WLF4-F1
#
_cell.length_a   1.000
_cell.length_b   1.000
_cell.length_c   1.000
_cell.angle_alpha   90.00
_cell.angle_beta   90.00
_cell.angle_gamma   90.00
#
_symmetry.space_group_name_H-M   'P 1'
#
loop_
_entity.id
_entity.type
_entity.pdbx_description
1 polymer ?
#
loop_
_entity_poly.entity_id
_entity_poly.type
_entity_poly.pdbx_seq_one_letter_code
_entity_poly.pdbx_strand_id
1 'polypeptide(L)'
;MQLMESRNRQIITYGCWKNFYNKNVCRRILLFLTTNVRMQKFVFYSVVLLVLSFSISACGNKKQKNDETGFEVTGEEVEIHNTPEQKGVVTDYEKLFSESETEILAQKCNSFFGKNAIPVAVMTNPGFGDYKSFTEFADAVSSKWQICNNDEGILFVISNNLGEIRMISCPKTESRISDEDFDYVINSVVYDAFRQSRFAEGIMNAIDYLDKKIKR
;
A
#
# COMPACT_ATOMS: atom_id res chain seq x y z
N MET A 1 -6.10 14.15 -29.07
CA MET A 1 -6.45 14.61 -27.71
C MET A 1 -6.18 13.46 -26.77
N GLN A 2 -4.91 13.27 -26.39
CA GLN A 2 -4.47 12.26 -25.43
C GLN A 2 -4.79 12.79 -24.04
N LEU A 3 -5.74 12.17 -23.37
CA LEU A 3 -6.01 12.39 -21.95
C LEU A 3 -5.88 11.05 -21.24
N MET A 4 -5.13 11.07 -20.14
CA MET A 4 -5.10 10.05 -19.07
C MET A 4 -4.13 8.88 -19.25
N GLU A 5 -2.85 9.16 -19.51
CA GLU A 5 -1.79 8.17 -19.27
C GLU A 5 -0.58 8.85 -18.61
N SER A 6 -0.77 9.29 -17.36
CA SER A 6 0.29 9.76 -16.46
C SER A 6 -0.26 9.96 -15.05
N ARG A 7 -0.64 8.87 -14.37
CA ARG A 7 -0.58 8.89 -12.90
C ARG A 7 0.88 8.67 -12.54
N ASN A 8 1.53 9.74 -12.08
CA ASN A 8 2.83 9.72 -11.43
C ASN A 8 2.92 8.47 -10.55
N ARG A 9 3.87 7.58 -10.83
CA ARG A 9 4.10 6.38 -10.02
C ARG A 9 4.49 6.84 -8.62
N GLN A 10 3.56 6.79 -7.68
CA GLN A 10 3.84 6.74 -6.26
C GLN A 10 3.97 5.26 -5.92
N ILE A 11 5.10 4.85 -5.34
CA ILE A 11 5.25 3.54 -4.74
C ILE A 11 4.53 3.60 -3.40
N ILE A 12 3.37 2.97 -3.39
CA ILE A 12 2.66 2.65 -2.17
C ILE A 12 3.15 1.26 -1.78
N THR A 13 3.74 1.15 -0.61
CA THR A 13 4.13 -0.15 -0.03
C THR A 13 3.14 -0.53 1.07
N TYR A 14 2.85 -1.83 1.15
CA TYR A 14 1.73 -2.38 1.92
C TYR A 14 2.24 -3.33 2.99
N GLY A 15 1.84 -3.14 4.24
CA GLY A 15 2.06 -4.11 5.32
C GLY A 15 0.82 -4.32 6.17
N CYS A 16 0.46 -5.58 6.47
CA CYS A 16 -0.55 -5.93 7.48
C CYS A 16 0.07 -6.82 8.57
N TRP A 17 0.25 -6.29 9.79
CA TRP A 17 0.99 -6.99 10.86
C TRP A 17 0.09 -7.71 11.88
N LYS A 18 -1.19 -7.34 12.00
CA LYS A 18 -2.11 -8.03 12.92
C LYS A 18 -2.62 -9.37 12.38
N ASN A 19 -2.78 -9.54 11.06
CA ASN A 19 -3.38 -10.72 10.45
C ASN A 19 -2.40 -11.77 9.91
N PHE A 20 -1.27 -11.97 10.58
CA PHE A 20 -0.38 -13.12 10.29
C PHE A 20 -0.37 -14.12 11.46
N TYR A 21 -1.53 -14.69 11.75
CA TYR A 21 -1.58 -15.98 12.43
C TYR A 21 -1.13 -17.04 11.43
N ASN A 22 0.10 -17.54 11.63
CA ASN A 22 0.68 -18.78 11.10
C ASN A 22 1.88 -18.66 10.13
N LYS A 23 3.01 -18.08 10.60
CA LYS A 23 4.35 -18.32 10.03
C LYS A 23 4.83 -19.80 10.15
N ASN A 24 4.05 -20.72 10.73
CA ASN A 24 4.35 -22.15 10.79
C ASN A 24 3.63 -23.01 9.73
N VAL A 25 2.73 -22.43 8.91
CA VAL A 25 2.13 -23.15 7.77
C VAL A 25 2.93 -22.98 6.48
N CYS A 26 3.70 -21.90 6.32
CA CYS A 26 4.62 -21.75 5.18
C CYS A 26 6.01 -22.40 5.36
N ARG A 27 6.35 -22.93 6.54
CA ARG A 27 7.62 -23.66 6.76
C ARG A 27 7.46 -25.18 6.99
N ARG A 28 6.22 -25.68 7.11
CA ARG A 28 5.94 -27.12 7.20
C ARG A 28 5.47 -27.77 5.89
N ILE A 29 5.19 -26.97 4.85
CA ILE A 29 4.91 -27.48 3.50
C ILE A 29 6.23 -27.73 2.71
N LEU A 30 7.36 -27.15 3.13
CA LEU A 30 8.64 -27.29 2.43
C LEU A 30 9.53 -28.46 2.91
N LEU A 31 8.97 -29.41 3.66
CA LEU A 31 9.68 -30.65 4.04
C LEU A 31 8.85 -31.93 3.84
N PHE A 32 7.71 -31.85 3.14
CA PHE A 32 6.84 -33.02 2.90
C PHE A 32 6.50 -33.27 1.43
N LEU A 33 7.29 -32.75 0.48
CA LEU A 33 7.10 -33.01 -0.95
C LEU A 33 8.42 -33.37 -1.64
N THR A 34 9.08 -34.42 -1.17
CA THR A 34 10.09 -35.15 -1.97
C THR A 34 9.85 -36.64 -1.98
N THR A 35 8.60 -37.08 -2.14
CA THR A 35 8.31 -38.42 -2.67
C THR A 35 6.98 -38.41 -3.41
N ASN A 36 6.97 -38.95 -4.64
CA ASN A 36 5.81 -39.24 -5.51
C ASN A 36 5.35 -38.18 -6.54
N VAL A 37 6.28 -37.67 -7.35
CA VAL A 37 5.97 -37.16 -8.70
C VAL A 37 5.97 -38.34 -9.69
N ARG A 38 4.91 -39.16 -9.73
CA ARG A 38 4.71 -40.08 -10.87
C ARG A 38 3.27 -40.52 -11.16
N MET A 39 2.32 -40.31 -10.25
CA MET A 39 1.00 -40.95 -10.34
C MET A 39 -0.21 -39.99 -10.31
N GLN A 40 -0.05 -38.73 -10.74
CA GLN A 40 -1.18 -37.78 -10.85
C GLN A 40 -1.44 -37.29 -12.28
N LYS A 41 -0.55 -37.57 -13.24
CA LYS A 41 -0.70 -37.11 -14.64
C LYS A 41 -1.74 -37.90 -15.44
N PHE A 42 -2.09 -39.11 -15.02
CA PHE A 42 -3.04 -39.98 -15.74
C PHE A 42 -4.51 -39.66 -15.46
N VAL A 43 -4.85 -39.17 -14.26
CA VAL A 43 -6.26 -38.88 -13.89
C VAL A 43 -6.72 -37.54 -14.47
N PHE A 44 -5.81 -36.55 -14.56
CA PHE A 44 -6.13 -35.22 -15.09
C PHE A 44 -6.46 -35.25 -16.59
N TYR A 45 -5.78 -36.10 -17.36
CA TYR A 45 -5.98 -36.22 -18.81
C TYR A 45 -7.34 -36.85 -19.18
N SER A 46 -7.87 -37.71 -18.30
CA SER A 46 -9.19 -38.34 -18.48
C SER A 46 -10.35 -37.37 -18.28
N VAL A 47 -10.19 -36.32 -17.46
CA VAL A 47 -11.27 -35.36 -17.16
C VAL A 47 -11.33 -34.25 -18.21
N VAL A 48 -10.19 -33.84 -18.76
CA VAL A 48 -10.11 -32.77 -19.78
C VAL A 48 -10.70 -33.20 -21.14
N LEU A 49 -10.66 -34.50 -21.46
CA LEU A 49 -11.21 -35.04 -22.73
C LEU A 49 -12.74 -35.19 -22.73
N LEU A 50 -13.40 -35.17 -21.56
CA LEU A 50 -14.85 -35.36 -21.43
C LEU A 50 -15.66 -34.05 -21.44
N VAL A 51 -15.01 -32.90 -21.29
CA VAL A 51 -15.70 -31.58 -21.23
C VAL A 51 -15.81 -30.90 -22.62
N LEU A 52 -15.11 -31.42 -23.64
CA LEU A 52 -15.09 -30.84 -24.99
C LEU A 52 -16.27 -31.23 -25.89
N SER A 53 -17.24 -32.03 -25.43
CA SER A 53 -18.34 -32.54 -26.27
C SER A 53 -19.74 -32.01 -25.95
N PHE A 54 -19.89 -31.05 -25.04
CA PHE A 54 -21.21 -30.46 -24.75
C PHE A 54 -21.27 -28.96 -25.00
N SER A 55 -21.77 -28.59 -26.18
CA SER A 55 -22.79 -27.54 -26.43
C SER A 55 -22.58 -26.85 -27.78
N ILE A 56 -23.08 -27.48 -28.84
CA ILE A 56 -23.48 -26.76 -30.05
C ILE A 56 -25.01 -26.74 -30.06
N SER A 57 -25.63 -25.58 -29.85
CA SER A 57 -27.03 -25.33 -30.17
C SER A 57 -27.28 -23.84 -30.38
N ALA A 58 -27.34 -23.50 -31.67
CA ALA A 58 -28.24 -22.58 -32.37
C ALA A 58 -28.51 -21.12 -31.88
N CYS A 59 -28.03 -20.19 -32.71
CA CYS A 59 -28.66 -18.99 -33.29
C CYS A 59 -29.80 -18.22 -32.59
N GLY A 60 -29.59 -16.91 -32.51
CA GLY A 60 -30.65 -15.89 -32.45
C GLY A 60 -30.12 -14.50 -32.84
N ASN A 61 -30.32 -14.11 -34.10
CA ASN A 61 -29.91 -12.83 -34.67
C ASN A 61 -30.87 -11.71 -34.22
N LYS A 62 -30.37 -10.66 -33.55
CA LYS A 62 -31.07 -9.38 -33.42
C LYS A 62 -30.11 -8.25 -33.79
N LYS A 63 -30.33 -7.69 -34.99
CA LYS A 63 -29.83 -6.37 -35.37
C LYS A 63 -30.47 -5.34 -34.44
N GLN A 64 -29.66 -4.66 -33.63
CA GLN A 64 -30.09 -3.50 -32.87
C GLN A 64 -29.76 -2.24 -33.68
N LYS A 65 -30.79 -1.41 -33.85
CA LYS A 65 -30.81 -0.14 -34.56
C LYS A 65 -29.97 0.90 -33.79
N ASN A 66 -29.48 1.87 -34.56
CA ASN A 66 -28.98 3.19 -34.17
C ASN A 66 -29.43 3.67 -32.79
N ASP A 67 -28.46 4.01 -31.93
CA ASP A 67 -28.68 4.92 -30.80
C ASP A 67 -27.86 6.19 -31.02
N GLU A 68 -28.60 7.27 -31.27
CA GLU A 68 -28.15 8.64 -31.24
C GLU A 68 -28.02 9.08 -29.78
N THR A 69 -26.82 9.53 -29.44
CA THR A 69 -26.50 10.56 -28.42
C THR A 69 -27.53 10.83 -27.32
N GLY A 70 -27.38 10.11 -26.20
CA GLY A 70 -27.84 10.53 -24.89
C GLY A 70 -26.76 10.21 -23.86
N PHE A 71 -25.73 11.06 -23.75
CA PHE A 71 -24.84 11.02 -22.58
C PHE A 71 -25.64 11.63 -21.43
N GLU A 72 -26.37 10.79 -20.72
CA GLU A 72 -26.97 11.15 -19.43
C GLU A 72 -25.81 11.36 -18.48
N VAL A 73 -25.48 12.64 -18.23
CA VAL A 73 -24.59 13.06 -17.15
C VAL A 73 -25.33 12.70 -15.86
N THR A 74 -25.24 11.45 -15.42
CA THR A 74 -25.49 11.12 -14.03
C THR A 74 -24.49 11.95 -13.25
N GLY A 75 -24.97 12.98 -12.56
CA GLY A 75 -24.14 13.77 -11.67
C GLY A 75 -23.47 12.80 -10.72
N GLU A 76 -22.18 12.59 -10.90
CA GLU A 76 -21.36 11.84 -9.95
C GLU A 76 -21.48 12.63 -8.65
N GLU A 77 -22.19 12.06 -7.67
CA GLU A 77 -22.18 12.60 -6.32
C GLU A 77 -20.71 12.70 -5.93
N VAL A 78 -20.23 13.93 -5.76
CA VAL A 78 -18.89 14.16 -5.21
C VAL A 78 -18.96 13.65 -3.78
N GLU A 79 -18.49 12.42 -3.55
CA GLU A 79 -18.32 11.87 -2.21
C GLU A 79 -17.31 12.77 -1.48
N ILE A 80 -17.83 13.72 -0.68
CA ILE A 80 -16.99 14.60 0.14
C ILE A 80 -16.46 13.77 1.31
N HIS A 81 -15.32 13.12 1.13
CA HIS A 81 -14.65 12.42 2.22
C HIS A 81 -13.94 13.42 3.16
N ASN A 82 -14.11 13.24 4.47
CA ASN A 82 -13.42 14.04 5.47
C ASN A 82 -12.03 13.47 5.78
N THR A 83 -10.99 14.01 5.13
CA THR A 83 -9.60 13.66 5.43
C THR A 83 -9.12 14.39 6.70
N PRO A 84 -8.45 13.72 7.65
CA PRO A 84 -7.94 14.38 8.86
C PRO A 84 -6.94 15.51 8.60
N GLU A 85 -6.93 16.52 9.49
CA GLU A 85 -5.99 17.63 9.42
C GLU A 85 -4.58 17.22 9.85
N GLN A 86 -3.57 17.90 9.31
CA GLN A 86 -2.18 17.73 9.74
C GLN A 86 -1.93 18.57 10.99
N LYS A 87 -1.39 17.98 12.06
CA LYS A 87 -1.00 18.72 13.28
C LYS A 87 0.48 19.10 13.32
N GLY A 88 1.29 18.40 12.52
CA GLY A 88 2.73 18.61 12.40
C GLY A 88 3.37 17.51 11.54
N VAL A 89 4.70 17.38 11.62
CA VAL A 89 5.43 16.28 10.96
C VAL A 89 5.07 14.91 11.55
N VAL A 90 4.61 14.87 12.80
CA VAL A 90 3.99 13.71 13.43
C VAL A 90 2.58 14.09 13.86
N THR A 91 1.59 13.33 13.40
CA THR A 91 0.18 13.50 13.74
C THR A 91 -0.37 12.17 14.25
N ASP A 92 -0.49 12.04 15.57
CA ASP A 92 -0.86 10.78 16.23
C ASP A 92 -2.30 10.80 16.73
N TYR A 93 -3.26 10.36 15.90
CA TYR A 93 -4.67 10.27 16.30
C TYR A 93 -4.98 9.03 17.16
N GLU A 94 -4.17 7.97 17.07
CA GLU A 94 -4.33 6.74 17.85
C GLU A 94 -3.60 6.74 19.19
N LYS A 95 -2.79 7.77 19.47
CA LYS A 95 -1.96 7.86 20.69
C LYS A 95 -1.01 6.67 20.82
N LEU A 96 -0.38 6.28 19.70
CA LEU A 96 0.61 5.21 19.67
C LEU A 96 1.98 5.65 20.21
N PHE A 97 2.21 6.95 20.34
CA PHE A 97 3.47 7.52 20.80
C PHE A 97 3.26 8.28 22.11
N SER A 98 4.21 8.11 23.03
CA SER A 98 4.37 9.05 24.14
C SER A 98 4.77 10.45 23.63
N GLU A 99 4.66 11.46 24.49
CA GLU A 99 5.11 12.82 24.16
C GLU A 99 6.61 12.85 23.80
N SER A 100 7.44 12.14 24.57
CA SER A 100 8.88 12.02 24.30
C SER A 100 9.17 11.32 22.98
N GLU A 101 8.44 10.26 22.65
CA GLU A 101 8.61 9.57 21.35
C GLU A 101 8.18 10.46 20.19
N THR A 102 7.09 11.21 20.35
CA THR A 102 6.61 12.17 19.36
C THR A 102 7.65 13.25 19.08
N GLU A 103 8.27 13.80 20.13
CA GLU A 103 9.31 14.81 19.99
C GLU A 103 10.56 14.25 19.28
N ILE A 104 11.06 13.10 19.74
CA ILE A 104 12.24 12.45 19.13
C ILE A 104 11.97 12.12 17.65
N LEU A 105 10.78 11.58 17.35
CA LEU A 105 10.40 11.24 15.99
C LEU A 105 10.27 12.49 15.10
N ALA A 106 9.69 13.58 15.60
CA ALA A 106 9.63 14.85 14.88
C ALA A 106 11.03 15.43 14.62
N GLN A 107 11.92 15.40 15.60
CA GLN A 107 13.31 15.81 15.44
C GLN A 107 14.04 14.97 14.38
N LYS A 108 13.78 13.66 14.35
CA LYS A 108 14.31 12.73 13.34
C LYS A 108 13.84 13.10 11.94
N CYS A 109 12.54 13.30 11.73
CA CYS A 109 11.98 13.73 10.45
C CYS A 109 12.59 15.05 9.97
N ASN A 110 12.68 16.04 10.86
CA ASN A 110 13.27 17.34 10.54
C ASN A 110 14.77 17.26 10.21
N SER A 111 15.51 16.43 10.94
CA SER A 111 16.94 16.20 10.67
C SER A 111 17.16 15.53 9.32
N PHE A 112 16.32 14.56 8.97
CA PHE A 112 16.35 13.90 7.66
C PHE A 112 16.04 14.90 6.54
N PHE A 113 15.00 15.73 6.71
CA PHE A 113 14.68 16.80 5.77
C PHE A 113 15.85 17.77 5.59
N GLY A 114 16.45 18.25 6.69
CA GLY A 114 17.57 19.20 6.64
C GLY A 114 18.81 18.66 5.93
N LYS A 115 19.05 17.34 5.98
CA LYS A 115 20.17 16.68 5.29
C LYS A 115 19.88 16.37 3.83
N ASN A 116 18.66 15.93 3.53
CA ASN A 116 18.34 15.28 2.26
C ASN A 116 17.40 16.08 1.36
N ALA A 117 16.80 17.17 1.87
CA ALA A 117 15.72 17.92 1.23
C ALA A 117 14.48 17.06 0.87
N ILE A 118 14.26 15.96 1.60
CA ILE A 118 13.10 15.08 1.43
C ILE A 118 12.22 15.22 2.67
N PRO A 119 11.01 15.78 2.57
CA PRO A 119 10.11 15.89 3.72
C PRO A 119 9.64 14.50 4.14
N VAL A 120 9.53 14.29 5.45
CA VAL A 120 9.02 13.03 6.02
C VAL A 120 7.93 13.35 7.02
N ALA A 121 6.78 12.71 6.87
CA ALA A 121 5.66 12.84 7.79
C ALA A 121 5.15 11.49 8.28
N VAL A 122 4.56 11.49 9.47
CA VAL A 122 3.99 10.31 10.13
C VAL A 122 2.57 10.62 10.59
N MET A 123 1.65 9.73 10.25
CA MET A 123 0.26 9.78 10.67
C MET A 123 -0.16 8.45 11.28
N THR A 124 -0.87 8.51 12.40
CA THR A 124 -1.63 7.37 12.92
C THR A 124 -3.12 7.67 12.84
N ASN A 125 -3.95 6.69 12.50
CA ASN A 125 -5.40 6.84 12.48
C ASN A 125 -6.10 5.49 12.68
N PRO A 126 -7.14 5.40 13.53
CA PRO A 126 -7.78 4.11 13.88
C PRO A 126 -8.57 3.48 12.73
N GLY A 127 -8.71 4.14 11.59
CA GLY A 127 -9.41 3.59 10.44
C GLY A 127 -9.19 4.41 9.18
N PHE A 128 -10.03 4.16 8.17
CA PHE A 128 -10.02 4.90 6.91
C PHE A 128 -11.32 5.67 6.67
N GLY A 129 -12.12 5.93 7.71
CA GLY A 129 -13.35 6.73 7.59
C GLY A 129 -14.29 6.26 6.49
N ASP A 130 -14.75 7.20 5.66
CA ASP A 130 -15.69 6.96 4.56
C ASP A 130 -15.03 6.47 3.26
N TYR A 131 -13.71 6.28 3.25
CA TYR A 131 -12.99 5.78 2.08
C TYR A 131 -13.24 4.29 1.87
N LYS A 132 -13.02 3.77 0.66
CA LYS A 132 -13.29 2.35 0.35
C LYS A 132 -12.16 1.42 0.82
N SER A 133 -10.97 1.98 1.06
CA SER A 133 -9.82 1.23 1.54
C SER A 133 -8.83 2.09 2.32
N PHE A 134 -7.98 1.45 3.11
CA PHE A 134 -6.87 2.13 3.80
C PHE A 134 -5.86 2.76 2.85
N THR A 135 -5.72 2.21 1.65
CA THR A 135 -4.88 2.75 0.57
C THR A 135 -5.42 4.07 0.05
N GLU A 136 -6.69 4.09 -0.34
CA GLU A 136 -7.36 5.29 -0.83
C GLU A 136 -7.34 6.42 0.22
N PHE A 137 -7.53 6.06 1.49
CA PHE A 137 -7.36 6.98 2.60
C PHE A 137 -5.94 7.54 2.70
N ALA A 138 -4.90 6.70 2.61
CA ALA A 138 -3.52 7.14 2.68
C ALA A 138 -3.17 8.08 1.50
N ASP A 139 -3.67 7.79 0.30
CA ASP A 139 -3.49 8.64 -0.90
C ASP A 139 -4.17 10.00 -0.72
N ALA A 140 -5.39 10.00 -0.16
CA ALA A 140 -6.12 11.22 0.14
C ALA A 140 -5.41 12.07 1.20
N VAL A 141 -4.85 11.45 2.25
CA VAL A 141 -4.00 12.13 3.25
C VAL A 141 -2.79 12.75 2.58
N SER A 142 -2.05 11.99 1.77
CA SER A 142 -0.86 12.48 1.05
C SER A 142 -1.19 13.69 0.18
N SER A 143 -2.32 13.62 -0.52
CA SER A 143 -2.82 14.69 -1.39
C SER A 143 -3.22 15.93 -0.60
N LYS A 144 -4.02 15.78 0.46
CA LYS A 144 -4.46 16.90 1.31
C LYS A 144 -3.29 17.58 2.00
N TRP A 145 -2.34 16.81 2.53
CA TRP A 145 -1.18 17.32 3.26
C TRP A 145 -0.05 17.77 2.33
N GLN A 146 -0.26 17.67 1.00
CA GLN A 146 0.67 18.12 -0.02
C GLN A 146 2.08 17.52 0.15
N ILE A 147 2.17 16.26 0.59
CA ILE A 147 3.45 15.58 0.86
C ILE A 147 4.32 15.54 -0.40
N CYS A 148 3.70 15.34 -1.56
CA CYS A 148 4.40 15.27 -2.85
C CYS A 148 4.36 16.57 -3.67
N ASN A 149 4.16 17.74 -3.06
CA ASN A 149 4.05 19.00 -3.82
C ASN A 149 5.27 19.32 -4.71
N ASN A 150 6.47 18.94 -4.26
CA ASN A 150 7.71 19.10 -5.02
C ASN A 150 8.23 17.77 -5.62
N ASP A 151 7.34 16.78 -5.77
CA ASP A 151 7.66 15.38 -6.11
C ASP A 151 8.65 14.69 -5.15
N GLU A 152 9.01 15.31 -4.02
CA GLU A 152 9.86 14.77 -2.96
C GLU A 152 9.06 14.65 -1.68
N GLY A 153 9.08 13.47 -1.07
CA GLY A 153 8.43 13.24 0.20
C GLY A 153 8.27 11.77 0.54
N ILE A 154 8.13 11.50 1.83
CA ILE A 154 7.76 10.21 2.39
C ILE A 154 6.68 10.42 3.44
N LEU A 155 5.58 9.66 3.34
CA LEU A 155 4.52 9.65 4.36
C LEU A 155 4.31 8.23 4.88
N PHE A 156 4.35 8.07 6.20
CA PHE A 156 3.91 6.86 6.88
C PHE A 156 2.48 7.06 7.38
N VAL A 157 1.54 6.22 6.94
CA VAL A 157 0.16 6.18 7.44
C VAL A 157 -0.07 4.84 8.12
N ILE A 158 -0.36 4.89 9.42
CA ILE A 158 -0.39 3.73 10.29
C ILE A 158 -1.79 3.62 10.89
N SER A 159 -2.36 2.42 10.87
CA SER A 159 -3.53 2.08 11.66
C SER A 159 -3.22 0.90 12.55
N ASN A 160 -3.03 1.14 13.85
CA ASN A 160 -2.90 0.05 14.79
C ASN A 160 -4.21 -0.72 14.89
N ASN A 161 -5.35 -0.04 14.98
CA ASN A 161 -6.65 -0.72 15.02
C ASN A 161 -6.82 -1.75 13.88
N LEU A 162 -6.55 -1.36 12.62
CA LEU A 162 -6.60 -2.25 11.47
C LEU A 162 -5.38 -3.19 11.35
N GLY A 163 -4.27 -2.83 11.99
CA GLY A 163 -2.99 -3.52 11.85
C GLY A 163 -2.37 -3.33 10.49
N GLU A 164 -2.54 -2.15 9.89
CA GLU A 164 -2.10 -1.82 8.54
C GLU A 164 -1.19 -0.59 8.49
N ILE A 165 -0.20 -0.62 7.59
CA ILE A 165 0.67 0.50 7.29
C ILE A 165 0.72 0.71 5.78
N ARG A 166 0.72 1.98 5.40
CA ARG A 166 1.10 2.45 4.07
C ARG A 166 2.29 3.38 4.20
N MET A 167 3.29 3.18 3.37
CA MET A 167 4.32 4.17 3.14
C MET A 167 4.19 4.65 1.70
N ILE A 168 4.07 5.96 1.55
CA ILE A 168 3.96 6.65 0.28
C ILE A 168 5.29 7.36 0.05
N SER A 169 5.95 7.06 -1.07
CA SER A 169 7.06 7.84 -1.59
C SER A 169 6.63 8.65 -2.81
N CYS A 170 7.25 9.82 -2.98
CA CYS A 170 7.01 10.67 -4.14
C CYS A 170 8.03 10.35 -5.27
N PRO A 171 7.70 10.60 -6.55
CA PRO A 171 8.50 10.13 -7.69
C PRO A 171 9.98 10.55 -7.67
N LYS A 172 10.30 11.78 -7.24
CA LYS A 172 11.69 12.24 -7.16
C LYS A 172 12.45 11.60 -6.00
N THR A 173 11.75 11.26 -4.90
CA THR A 173 12.33 10.45 -3.81
C THR A 173 12.69 9.04 -4.29
N GLU A 174 11.86 8.41 -5.12
CA GLU A 174 12.10 7.08 -5.70
C GLU A 174 13.29 7.04 -6.65
N SER A 175 13.62 8.16 -7.29
CA SER A 175 14.86 8.23 -8.08
C SER A 175 16.14 8.12 -7.22
N ARG A 176 16.04 8.38 -5.92
CA ARG A 176 17.17 8.46 -4.97
C ARG A 176 17.30 7.24 -4.06
N ILE A 177 16.24 6.45 -3.91
CA ILE A 177 16.15 5.26 -3.06
C ILE A 177 15.51 4.15 -3.89
N SER A 178 16.08 2.94 -3.90
CA SER A 178 15.53 1.87 -4.75
C SER A 178 14.26 1.24 -4.18
N ASP A 179 13.44 0.68 -5.07
CA ASP A 179 12.23 -0.06 -4.70
C ASP A 179 12.55 -1.19 -3.71
N GLU A 180 13.68 -1.88 -3.88
CA GLU A 180 14.10 -2.95 -2.96
C GLU A 180 14.42 -2.42 -1.55
N ASP A 181 14.95 -1.21 -1.44
CA ASP A 181 15.21 -0.57 -0.15
C ASP A 181 13.90 -0.18 0.55
N PHE A 182 12.89 0.32 -0.20
CA PHE A 182 11.55 0.58 0.35
C PHE A 182 10.85 -0.71 0.79
N ASP A 183 10.90 -1.76 -0.05
CA ASP A 183 10.34 -3.08 0.26
C ASP A 183 11.00 -3.69 1.50
N TYR A 184 12.32 -3.56 1.63
CA TYR A 184 13.04 -4.02 2.82
C TYR A 184 12.60 -3.28 4.08
N VAL A 185 12.50 -1.95 4.01
CA VAL A 185 12.07 -1.12 5.15
C VAL A 185 10.70 -1.56 5.63
N ILE A 186 9.73 -1.74 4.74
CA ILE A 186 8.37 -2.08 5.15
C ILE A 186 8.27 -3.51 5.66
N ASN A 187 8.78 -4.48 4.90
CA ASN A 187 8.57 -5.90 5.20
C ASN A 187 9.49 -6.44 6.30
N SER A 188 10.62 -5.77 6.56
CA SER A 188 11.58 -6.20 7.58
C SER A 188 11.63 -5.22 8.74
N VAL A 189 12.04 -3.97 8.51
CA VAL A 189 12.34 -3.01 9.59
C VAL A 189 11.08 -2.62 10.34
N VAL A 190 10.08 -2.10 9.62
CA VAL A 190 8.84 -1.61 10.22
C VAL A 190 7.98 -2.76 10.71
N TYR A 191 7.82 -3.80 9.90
CA TYR A 191 6.99 -4.95 10.23
C TYR A 191 7.44 -5.65 11.53
N ASP A 192 8.74 -5.92 11.70
CA ASP A 192 9.22 -6.63 12.87
C ASP A 192 9.10 -5.81 14.16
N ALA A 193 9.22 -4.49 14.07
CA ALA A 193 9.01 -3.57 15.19
C ALA A 193 7.53 -3.49 15.59
N PHE A 194 6.63 -3.38 14.60
CA PHE A 194 5.18 -3.21 14.83
C PHE A 194 4.54 -4.45 15.44
N ARG A 195 5.04 -5.65 15.10
CA ARG A 195 4.66 -6.92 15.75
C ARG A 195 4.97 -6.96 17.25
N GLN A 196 5.88 -6.11 17.71
CA GLN A 196 6.27 -5.99 19.11
C GLN A 196 5.71 -4.71 19.74
N SER A 197 4.77 -4.04 19.05
CA SER A 197 4.19 -2.76 19.46
C SER A 197 5.21 -1.63 19.64
N ARG A 198 6.38 -1.74 18.98
CA ARG A 198 7.46 -0.75 19.01
C ARG A 198 7.34 0.20 17.81
N PHE A 199 6.24 0.95 17.75
CA PHE A 199 5.89 1.76 16.57
C PHE A 199 6.87 2.90 16.29
N ALA A 200 7.16 3.73 17.29
CA ALA A 200 8.09 4.85 17.13
C ALA A 200 9.49 4.35 16.71
N GLU A 201 9.98 3.29 17.36
CA GLU A 201 11.27 2.67 17.02
C GLU A 201 11.30 2.14 15.57
N GLY A 202 10.23 1.46 15.13
CA GLY A 202 10.12 0.98 13.76
C GLY A 202 10.27 2.09 12.71
N ILE A 203 9.65 3.24 12.96
CA ILE A 203 9.71 4.39 12.05
C ILE A 203 11.07 5.08 12.13
N MET A 204 11.64 5.24 13.33
CA MET A 204 12.99 5.81 13.48
C MET A 204 14.04 4.97 12.75
N ASN A 205 13.96 3.63 12.89
CA ASN A 205 14.84 2.69 12.20
C ASN A 205 14.64 2.72 10.69
N ALA A 206 13.40 2.88 10.22
CA ALA A 206 13.10 3.07 8.80
C ALA A 206 13.80 4.33 8.26
N ILE A 207 13.64 5.48 8.92
CA ILE A 207 14.27 6.74 8.53
C ILE A 207 15.80 6.60 8.53
N ASP A 208 16.39 5.96 9.54
CA ASP A 208 17.84 5.70 9.59
C ASP A 208 18.35 4.81 8.47
N TYR A 209 17.57 3.80 8.10
CA TYR A 209 17.91 2.94 6.98
C TYR A 209 17.89 3.74 5.68
N LEU A 210 16.82 4.49 5.43
CA LEU A 210 16.67 5.31 4.23
C LEU A 210 17.77 6.39 4.13
N ASP A 211 18.15 7.03 5.25
CA ASP A 211 19.23 8.04 5.28
C ASP A 211 20.57 7.47 4.76
N LYS A 212 20.83 6.18 5.03
CA LYS A 212 22.02 5.47 4.55
C LYS A 212 21.95 5.07 3.08
N LYS A 213 20.75 5.01 2.50
CA LYS A 213 20.51 4.49 1.15
C LYS A 213 20.29 5.57 0.10
N ILE A 214 20.08 6.81 0.52
CA ILE A 214 19.94 7.94 -0.38
C ILE A 214 21.18 8.08 -1.27
N LYS A 215 20.94 8.06 -2.58
CA LYS A 215 21.91 8.45 -3.60
C LYS A 215 22.03 9.98 -3.59
N ARG A 216 23.28 10.46 -3.59
CA ARG A 216 23.64 11.88 -3.66
C ARG A 216 23.95 12.30 -5.09
#